data_AF-A0A2E3J454-F1
#
_entry.id   AF-A0A2E3J454-F1
#
_cell.length_a   1.000
_cell.length_b   1.000
_cell.length_c   1.000
_cell.angle_alpha   90.00
_cell.angle_beta   90.00
_cell.angle_gamma   90.00
#
_symmetry.space_group_name_H-M   'P 1'
#
loop_
_entity.id
_entity.type
_entity.pdbx_description
1 polymer ?
#
loop_
_entity_poly.entity_id
_entity_poly.type
_entity_poly.pdbx_seq_one_letter_code
_entity_poly.pdbx_strand_id
1 'polypeptide(L)'
;MGLDYCGVVAGFAYFANHHVPSLIKIQSVYDCGGVMSEEAKRTIVMPGAQFREQLKEEMIAGTFKALLLFDIDELRRVNVQAGFEVGDKILALAERFFEGKGWKGFRTGGDEFGVIITTSGPGFNSEAFHGEIVKFLTDNVGFKVRISGGGLQHPGADYGIFPEMDDLMVSTAHQLLIKAKHLGRNRVVWLPHDSVESTELMALTVRFYKELARVNASVGRQMEMESRIDFLTGLYNRRGFEDLFHTMIQVSQRHMRPMALLYMDSDSLKTTNDTRGHDAGDQFIRTIASILKEVVRGSDFISRWAGDEFAVIVEPASDEQALALGERIRVAVEEGTDGTLSIGIFCGIPDSTEAAVTAADQALYRAKEKGKNRVELATG
;
A
#
# COMPACT_ATOMS: atom_id res chain seq x y z
N MET A 1 1.83 51.68 32.37
CA MET A 1 0.36 51.55 32.29
C MET A 1 -0.03 51.76 30.85
N GLY A 2 -0.62 50.75 30.21
CA GLY A 2 -1.01 50.76 28.80
C GLY A 2 -1.10 49.31 28.33
N LEU A 3 -2.31 48.76 28.37
CA LEU A 3 -2.67 47.43 27.87
C LEU A 3 -2.78 47.51 26.34
N ASP A 4 -2.05 46.68 25.60
CA ASP A 4 -2.37 46.37 24.21
C ASP A 4 -2.92 44.95 24.11
N TYR A 5 -4.21 44.87 23.83
CA TYR A 5 -4.95 43.67 23.51
C TYR A 5 -4.49 43.14 22.15
N CYS A 6 -3.93 41.93 22.10
CA CYS A 6 -3.80 41.16 20.86
C CYS A 6 -4.78 39.99 20.91
N GLY A 7 -5.96 40.20 20.31
CA GLY A 7 -7.01 39.20 20.22
C GLY A 7 -6.68 38.16 19.14
N VAL A 8 -6.72 36.87 19.51
CA VAL A 8 -6.66 35.76 18.57
C VAL A 8 -8.09 35.45 18.10
N VAL A 9 -8.39 35.72 16.83
CA VAL A 9 -9.60 35.24 16.16
C VAL A 9 -9.22 33.98 15.39
N ALA A 10 -9.58 32.80 15.91
CA ALA A 10 -9.51 31.55 15.17
C ALA A 10 -10.78 31.41 14.31
N GLY A 11 -10.65 31.62 13.00
CA GLY A 11 -11.71 31.39 12.03
C GLY A 11 -11.84 29.90 11.68
N PHE A 12 -13.05 29.35 11.80
CA PHE A 12 -13.42 28.04 11.28
C PHE A 12 -13.46 28.06 9.74
N ALA A 13 -12.78 27.12 9.08
CA ALA A 13 -13.01 26.82 7.67
C ALA A 13 -13.80 25.51 7.54
N TYR A 14 -15.06 25.65 7.13
CA TYR A 14 -15.96 24.58 6.69
C TYR A 14 -15.57 24.21 5.24
N PHE A 15 -15.44 22.92 4.90
CA PHE A 15 -15.40 22.50 3.49
C PHE A 15 -16.38 21.36 3.22
N ALA A 16 -17.27 21.65 2.26
CA ALA A 16 -18.18 20.73 1.62
C ALA A 16 -17.56 20.18 0.33
N ASN A 17 -17.75 18.87 0.11
CA ASN A 17 -17.74 18.08 -1.14
C ASN A 17 -16.67 18.25 -2.24
N HIS A 18 -16.09 17.08 -2.55
CA HIS A 18 -15.65 16.50 -3.86
C HIS A 18 -14.21 16.77 -4.38
N HIS A 19 -13.53 15.63 -4.62
CA HIS A 19 -12.29 15.36 -5.38
C HIS A 19 -10.91 15.92 -4.90
N VAL A 20 -10.07 14.97 -4.46
CA VAL A 20 -8.58 14.84 -4.28
C VAL A 20 -7.65 15.87 -4.97
N PRO A 21 -6.34 16.01 -4.59
CA PRO A 21 -5.72 16.42 -3.32
C PRO A 21 -4.82 17.69 -3.49
N SER A 22 -4.53 18.44 -2.43
CA SER A 22 -3.30 19.27 -2.41
C SER A 22 -2.77 19.53 -1.01
N LEU A 23 -1.48 19.24 -0.84
CA LEU A 23 -0.66 19.71 0.27
C LEU A 23 -0.71 21.25 0.33
N ILE A 24 -1.27 21.81 1.39
CA ILE A 24 -1.06 23.22 1.71
C ILE A 24 0.18 23.31 2.62
N LYS A 25 1.31 23.68 2.02
CA LYS A 25 2.44 24.29 2.73
C LYS A 25 1.95 25.64 3.26
N ILE A 26 1.71 25.76 4.56
CA ILE A 26 1.52 27.08 5.19
C ILE A 26 2.92 27.62 5.50
N GLN A 27 3.43 28.45 4.60
CA GLN A 27 4.53 29.36 4.86
C GLN A 27 3.92 30.71 5.23
N SER A 28 3.99 31.10 6.50
CA SER A 28 4.04 32.52 6.85
C SER A 28 4.74 32.71 8.20
N VAL A 29 5.98 33.16 8.09
CA VAL A 29 6.72 33.86 9.14
C VAL A 29 6.10 35.25 9.29
N TYR A 30 5.93 35.72 10.53
CA TYR A 30 6.11 37.15 10.82
C TYR A 30 7.20 37.32 11.88
N ASP A 31 8.08 38.22 11.50
CA ASP A 31 9.33 38.64 12.10
C ASP A 31 9.03 39.47 13.37
N CYS A 32 9.38 38.91 14.53
CA CYS A 32 9.61 39.68 15.76
C CYS A 32 10.98 39.26 16.27
N GLY A 33 11.98 40.13 16.07
CA GLY A 33 13.37 39.89 16.42
C GLY A 33 13.55 39.32 17.84
N GLY A 34 13.81 38.02 17.89
CA GLY A 34 14.17 37.28 19.09
C GLY A 34 14.92 36.04 18.65
N VAL A 35 16.15 35.88 19.13
CA VAL A 35 16.99 34.71 18.85
C VAL A 35 16.23 33.47 19.34
N MET A 36 15.72 32.66 18.41
CA MET A 36 15.08 31.38 18.73
C MET A 36 16.14 30.40 19.23
N SER A 37 15.94 29.82 20.42
CA SER A 37 16.79 28.75 20.95
C SER A 37 16.76 27.52 20.04
N GLU A 38 17.83 26.70 20.04
CA GLU A 38 17.89 25.46 19.25
C GLU A 38 16.74 24.47 19.54
N GLU A 39 16.07 24.58 20.69
CA GLU A 39 14.86 23.81 21.02
C GLU A 39 13.65 24.15 20.13
N ALA A 40 13.60 25.33 19.52
CA ALA A 40 12.51 25.77 18.65
C ALA A 40 12.66 25.31 17.19
N LYS A 41 13.76 24.62 16.83
CA LYS A 41 13.97 24.02 15.50
C LYS A 41 13.38 22.61 15.33
N ARG A 42 12.72 22.06 16.36
CA ARG A 42 11.92 20.84 16.18
C ARG A 42 10.71 21.17 15.32
N THR A 43 10.69 20.65 14.09
CA THR A 43 9.53 20.61 13.21
C THR A 43 8.27 20.37 14.04
N ILE A 44 7.34 21.34 14.07
CA ILE A 44 6.03 21.18 14.70
C ILE A 44 5.25 20.18 13.85
N VAL A 45 5.50 18.90 14.06
CA VAL A 45 4.64 17.83 13.57
C VAL A 45 3.38 17.92 14.40
N MET A 46 2.25 18.24 13.77
CA MET A 46 0.94 18.20 14.42
C MET A 46 0.81 16.83 15.11
N PRO A 47 0.43 16.74 16.39
CA PRO A 47 0.41 15.48 17.13
C PRO A 47 -0.40 14.35 16.45
N GLY A 48 -1.42 14.71 15.65
CA GLY A 48 -2.17 13.75 14.83
C GLY A 48 -1.36 13.09 13.69
N ALA A 49 -0.32 13.74 13.17
CA ALA A 49 0.55 13.15 12.16
C ALA A 49 1.51 12.11 12.76
N GLN A 50 2.09 12.37 13.94
CA GLN A 50 2.90 11.39 14.67
C GLN A 50 2.07 10.16 15.05
N PHE A 51 0.83 10.38 15.50
CA PHE A 51 -0.09 9.28 15.79
C PHE A 51 -0.34 8.39 14.57
N ARG A 52 -0.59 8.99 13.38
CA ARG A 52 -0.82 8.21 12.16
C ARG A 52 0.42 7.48 11.67
N GLU A 53 1.59 8.13 11.73
CA GLU A 53 2.85 7.49 11.38
C GLU A 53 3.13 6.30 12.29
N GLN A 54 2.99 6.47 13.61
CA GLN A 54 3.14 5.38 14.55
C GLN A 54 2.13 4.25 14.30
N LEU A 55 0.88 4.57 13.99
CA LEU A 55 -0.14 3.56 13.69
C LEU A 55 0.27 2.70 12.50
N LYS A 56 0.79 3.31 11.43
CA LYS A 56 1.31 2.57 10.27
C LYS A 56 2.49 1.68 10.65
N GLU A 57 3.43 2.17 11.45
CA GLU A 57 4.57 1.38 11.90
C GLU A 57 4.12 0.11 12.65
N GLU A 58 3.14 0.23 13.56
CA GLU A 58 2.61 -0.93 14.30
C GLU A 58 1.82 -1.90 13.42
N MET A 59 1.16 -1.40 12.36
CA MET A 59 0.51 -2.24 11.35
C MET A 59 1.55 -3.03 10.55
N ILE A 60 2.63 -2.38 10.10
CA ILE A 60 3.74 -3.01 9.37
C ILE A 60 4.44 -4.05 10.24
N ALA A 61 4.69 -3.73 11.52
CA ALA A 61 5.36 -4.62 12.46
C ALA A 61 4.48 -5.81 12.90
N GLY A 62 3.18 -5.82 12.57
CA GLY A 62 2.25 -6.87 13.00
C GLY A 62 1.96 -6.84 14.51
N THR A 63 2.20 -5.71 15.16
CA THR A 63 2.06 -5.52 16.61
C THR A 63 0.74 -4.84 16.98
N PHE A 64 0.01 -4.26 16.02
CA PHE A 64 -1.29 -3.62 16.24
C PHE A 64 -2.34 -4.58 16.83
N LYS A 65 -3.00 -4.19 17.94
CA LYS A 65 -4.13 -4.91 18.55
C LYS A 65 -5.43 -4.12 18.57
N ALA A 66 -5.37 -2.85 18.91
CA ALA A 66 -6.55 -1.99 18.96
C ALA A 66 -6.16 -0.51 18.84
N LEU A 67 -7.11 0.29 18.35
CA LEU A 67 -7.05 1.73 18.25
C LEU A 67 -8.14 2.33 19.13
N LEU A 68 -7.83 3.37 19.90
CA LEU A 68 -8.81 4.12 20.67
C LEU A 68 -8.63 5.60 20.42
N LEU A 69 -9.73 6.30 20.14
CA LEU A 69 -9.81 7.75 20.20
C LEU A 69 -10.75 8.12 21.33
N PHE A 70 -10.31 8.95 22.26
CA PHE A 70 -11.18 9.38 23.36
C PHE A 70 -10.93 10.84 23.76
N ASP A 71 -11.95 11.40 24.37
CA ASP A 71 -12.06 12.80 24.75
C ASP A 71 -12.43 12.91 26.23
N ILE A 72 -11.89 13.92 26.90
CA ILE A 72 -12.24 14.24 28.29
C ILE A 72 -13.52 15.09 28.31
N ASP A 73 -14.63 14.48 28.70
CA ASP A 73 -15.93 15.13 28.66
C ASP A 73 -15.96 16.37 29.56
N GLU A 74 -16.36 17.50 28.98
CA GLU A 74 -16.54 18.77 29.68
C GLU A 74 -15.25 19.31 30.35
N LEU A 75 -14.05 19.05 29.79
CA LEU A 75 -12.79 19.58 30.36
C LEU A 75 -12.82 21.10 30.56
N ARG A 76 -13.43 21.84 29.63
CA ARG A 76 -13.63 23.30 29.80
C ARG A 76 -14.39 23.65 31.08
N ARG A 77 -15.41 22.86 31.44
CA ARG A 77 -16.18 23.06 32.67
C ARG A 77 -15.31 22.79 33.89
N VAL A 78 -14.46 21.76 33.83
CA VAL A 78 -13.47 21.48 34.89
C VAL A 78 -12.53 22.67 35.06
N ASN A 79 -12.00 23.24 33.97
CA ASN A 79 -11.13 24.40 34.04
C ASN A 79 -11.81 25.62 34.68
N VAL A 80 -13.09 25.84 34.37
CA VAL A 80 -13.89 26.93 34.97
C VAL A 80 -14.16 26.68 36.46
N GLN A 81 -14.40 25.44 36.87
CA GLN A 81 -14.80 25.10 38.24
C GLN A 81 -13.63 24.87 39.20
N ALA A 82 -12.54 24.28 38.70
CA ALA A 82 -11.42 23.78 39.49
C ALA A 82 -10.06 24.38 39.07
N GLY A 83 -10.03 25.22 38.03
CA GLY A 83 -8.82 25.86 37.52
C GLY A 83 -8.12 25.07 36.41
N PHE A 84 -7.34 25.78 35.58
CA PHE A 84 -6.59 25.18 34.47
C PHE A 84 -5.53 24.16 34.94
N GLU A 85 -4.94 24.36 36.11
CA GLU A 85 -3.97 23.42 36.70
C GLU A 85 -4.56 22.02 36.90
N VAL A 86 -5.85 21.94 37.25
CA VAL A 86 -6.55 20.66 37.39
C VAL A 86 -6.77 20.03 36.02
N GLY A 87 -7.16 20.82 35.01
CA GLY A 87 -7.29 20.33 33.64
C GLY A 87 -5.99 19.77 33.08
N ASP A 88 -4.89 20.51 33.22
CA ASP A 88 -3.56 20.09 32.77
C ASP A 88 -3.10 18.82 33.51
N LYS A 89 -3.40 18.72 34.82
CA LYS A 89 -3.14 17.52 35.61
C LYS A 89 -3.92 16.31 35.09
N ILE A 90 -5.20 16.47 34.71
CA ILE A 90 -5.98 15.38 34.12
C ILE A 90 -5.35 14.89 32.82
N LEU A 91 -4.96 15.81 31.93
CA LEU A 91 -4.32 15.48 30.66
C LEU A 91 -3.01 14.69 30.87
N ALA A 92 -2.14 15.17 31.77
CA ALA A 92 -0.87 14.49 32.09
C ALA A 92 -1.09 13.12 32.76
N LEU A 93 -2.14 12.97 33.56
CA LEU A 93 -2.50 11.68 34.15
C LEU A 93 -3.00 10.68 33.10
N ALA A 94 -3.74 11.13 32.09
CA ALA A 94 -4.17 10.26 31.00
C ALA A 94 -2.96 9.69 30.24
N GLU A 95 -1.98 10.52 29.90
CA GLU A 95 -0.72 10.09 29.25
C GLU A 95 0.01 9.04 30.10
N ARG A 96 0.21 9.33 31.39
CA ARG A 96 0.82 8.39 32.35
C ARG A 96 0.07 7.07 32.46
N PHE A 97 -1.26 7.07 32.33
CA PHE A 97 -2.06 5.84 32.39
C PHE A 97 -1.70 4.93 31.21
N PHE A 98 -1.54 5.47 30.01
CA PHE A 98 -1.15 4.69 28.83
C PHE A 98 0.29 4.19 28.92
N GLU A 99 1.22 5.05 29.32
CA GLU A 99 2.62 4.67 29.54
C GLU A 99 2.74 3.53 30.56
N GLY A 100 2.00 3.61 31.67
CA GLY A 100 1.99 2.56 32.70
C GLY A 100 1.41 1.22 32.21
N LYS A 101 0.62 1.23 31.13
CA LYS A 101 0.08 0.03 30.47
C LYS A 101 0.94 -0.44 29.29
N GLY A 102 2.01 0.28 28.94
CA GLY A 102 2.83 0.00 27.76
C GLY A 102 2.14 0.34 26.43
N TRP A 103 1.08 1.16 26.46
CA TRP A 103 0.38 1.58 25.25
C TRP A 103 0.93 2.92 24.74
N LYS A 104 0.83 3.14 23.43
CA LYS A 104 1.34 4.38 22.81
C LYS A 104 0.22 5.42 22.77
N GLY A 105 0.26 6.37 23.70
CA GLY A 105 -0.70 7.48 23.79
C GLY A 105 -0.20 8.74 23.08
N PHE A 106 -1.09 9.42 22.37
CA PHE A 106 -0.82 10.65 21.62
C PHE A 106 -1.93 11.64 21.89
N ARG A 107 -1.60 12.85 22.34
CA ARG A 107 -2.58 13.93 22.45
C ARG A 107 -2.85 14.50 21.07
N THR A 108 -4.01 14.27 20.47
CA THR A 108 -4.29 14.66 19.07
C THR A 108 -4.81 16.09 18.93
N GLY A 109 -5.31 16.68 20.02
CA GLY A 109 -5.62 18.11 20.12
C GLY A 109 -6.52 18.42 21.31
N GLY A 110 -6.33 19.57 21.96
CA GLY A 110 -7.21 20.01 23.07
C GLY A 110 -7.30 18.98 24.21
N ASP A 111 -8.48 18.37 24.32
CA ASP A 111 -8.93 17.32 25.25
C ASP A 111 -8.97 15.91 24.66
N GLU A 112 -8.54 15.74 23.40
CA GLU A 112 -8.59 14.48 22.66
C GLU A 112 -7.24 13.74 22.62
N PHE A 113 -7.33 12.42 22.71
CA PHE A 113 -6.22 11.49 22.68
C PHE A 113 -6.47 10.35 21.70
N GLY A 114 -5.43 9.98 20.97
CA GLY A 114 -5.33 8.72 20.25
C GLY A 114 -4.42 7.75 20.97
N VAL A 115 -4.83 6.49 21.08
CA VAL A 115 -4.08 5.43 21.76
C VAL A 115 -3.96 4.23 20.85
N ILE A 116 -2.73 3.76 20.66
CA ILE A 116 -2.42 2.54 19.92
C ILE A 116 -2.06 1.46 20.95
N ILE A 117 -2.85 0.40 20.94
CA ILE A 117 -2.67 -0.77 21.80
C ILE A 117 -1.95 -1.82 20.97
N THR A 118 -0.83 -2.30 21.48
CA THR A 118 0.07 -3.24 20.78
C THR A 118 0.08 -4.61 21.47
N THR A 119 0.68 -5.60 20.84
CA THR A 119 0.91 -6.93 21.41
C THR A 119 1.86 -6.91 22.60
N SER A 120 2.75 -5.92 22.66
CA SER A 120 3.71 -5.65 23.74
C SER A 120 3.06 -4.96 24.95
N GLY A 121 2.25 -5.69 25.71
CA GLY A 121 1.64 -5.16 26.94
C GLY A 121 0.73 -6.17 27.67
N PRO A 122 0.29 -5.86 28.90
CA PRO A 122 -0.74 -6.63 29.59
C PRO A 122 -2.00 -6.73 28.72
N GLY A 123 -2.74 -7.84 28.86
CA GLY A 123 -3.92 -8.12 28.06
C GLY A 123 -4.90 -6.95 28.06
N PHE A 124 -5.25 -6.46 26.86
CA PHE A 124 -6.23 -5.39 26.71
C PHE A 124 -7.64 -5.95 26.86
N ASN A 125 -8.44 -5.33 27.74
CA ASN A 125 -9.85 -5.62 27.95
C ASN A 125 -10.68 -4.35 27.67
N SER A 126 -11.45 -4.38 26.59
CA SER A 126 -12.29 -3.27 26.13
C SER A 126 -13.41 -2.90 27.11
N GLU A 127 -14.02 -3.89 27.77
CA GLU A 127 -15.10 -3.69 28.74
C GLU A 127 -14.59 -3.00 30.02
N ALA A 128 -13.40 -3.38 30.49
CA ALA A 128 -12.81 -2.84 31.71
C ALA A 128 -12.19 -1.45 31.52
N PHE A 129 -11.73 -1.13 30.30
CA PHE A 129 -10.94 0.08 30.01
C PHE A 129 -11.58 1.36 30.55
N HIS A 130 -12.86 1.60 30.26
CA HIS A 130 -13.54 2.85 30.65
C HIS A 130 -13.56 3.05 32.16
N GLY A 131 -13.89 2.00 32.92
CA GLY A 131 -13.92 2.04 34.38
C GLY A 131 -12.53 2.26 34.98
N GLU A 132 -11.50 1.61 34.43
CA GLU A 132 -10.11 1.73 34.90
C GLU A 132 -9.58 3.16 34.78
N ILE A 133 -9.70 3.77 33.59
CA ILE A 133 -9.17 5.12 33.36
C ILE A 133 -9.97 6.18 34.11
N VAL A 134 -11.31 6.10 34.14
CA VAL A 134 -12.15 7.06 34.88
C VAL A 134 -11.83 7.03 36.36
N LYS A 135 -11.68 5.82 36.93
CA LYS A 135 -11.29 5.64 38.33
C LYS A 135 -9.90 6.23 38.58
N PHE A 136 -8.92 5.86 37.75
CA PHE A 136 -7.54 6.36 37.87
C PHE A 136 -7.48 7.89 37.85
N LEU A 137 -8.15 8.54 36.90
CA LEU A 137 -8.17 9.99 36.80
C LEU A 137 -8.85 10.61 38.02
N THR A 138 -10.04 10.14 38.38
CA THR A 138 -10.84 10.67 39.49
C THR A 138 -10.10 10.56 40.83
N ASP A 139 -9.49 9.41 41.12
CA ASP A 139 -8.75 9.16 42.37
C ASP A 139 -7.53 10.09 42.51
N ASN A 140 -6.88 10.44 41.39
CA ASN A 140 -5.66 11.27 41.39
C ASN A 140 -5.93 12.79 41.39
N VAL A 141 -7.12 13.23 40.97
CA VAL A 141 -7.48 14.65 40.94
C VAL A 141 -8.50 15.05 42.00
N GLY A 142 -9.15 14.09 42.66
CA GLY A 142 -10.18 14.35 43.67
C GLY A 142 -11.46 14.99 43.10
N PHE A 143 -11.63 14.94 41.78
CA PHE A 143 -12.76 15.49 41.04
C PHE A 143 -13.29 14.44 40.07
N LYS A 144 -14.61 14.38 39.89
CA LYS A 144 -15.22 13.40 39.00
C LYS A 144 -14.85 13.69 37.55
N VAL A 145 -14.07 12.79 36.95
CA VAL A 145 -13.72 12.86 35.52
C VAL A 145 -14.66 11.96 34.73
N ARG A 146 -15.02 12.40 33.52
CA ARG A 146 -15.81 11.62 32.56
C ARG A 146 -15.08 11.60 31.23
N ILE A 147 -15.17 10.49 30.52
CA ILE A 147 -14.56 10.36 29.20
C ILE A 147 -15.53 9.72 28.22
N SER A 148 -15.47 10.16 26.96
CA SER A 148 -16.15 9.50 25.84
C SER A 148 -15.11 8.94 24.89
N GLY A 149 -15.31 7.73 24.36
CA GLY A 149 -14.34 7.07 23.48
C GLY A 149 -14.97 6.27 22.35
N GLY A 150 -14.24 6.15 21.26
CA GLY A 150 -14.51 5.27 20.15
C GLY A 150 -13.31 4.37 19.87
N GLY A 151 -13.50 3.07 19.99
CA GLY A 151 -12.43 2.08 19.92
C GLY A 151 -12.66 1.02 18.85
N LEU A 152 -11.59 0.62 18.18
CA LEU A 152 -11.56 -0.44 17.18
C LEU A 152 -10.57 -1.51 17.62
N GLN A 153 -11.05 -2.73 17.76
CA GLN A 153 -10.20 -3.89 17.95
C GLN A 153 -9.74 -4.43 16.60
N HIS A 154 -8.65 -5.19 16.60
CA HIS A 154 -8.20 -5.91 15.42
C HIS A 154 -9.37 -6.75 14.84
N PRO A 155 -9.67 -6.64 13.53
CA PRO A 155 -10.84 -7.25 12.90
C PRO A 155 -10.77 -8.78 12.75
N GLY A 156 -9.88 -9.46 13.49
CA GLY A 156 -9.62 -10.91 13.38
C GLY A 156 -8.55 -11.28 12.35
N ALA A 157 -8.11 -12.55 12.36
CA ALA A 157 -7.05 -13.06 11.48
C ALA A 157 -7.46 -13.19 10.00
N ASP A 158 -8.76 -13.28 9.74
CA ASP A 158 -9.31 -13.43 8.38
C ASP A 158 -9.19 -12.15 7.53
N TYR A 159 -8.93 -11.02 8.19
CA TYR A 159 -8.69 -9.74 7.54
C TYR A 159 -7.25 -9.30 7.81
N GLY A 160 -6.44 -9.22 6.75
CA GLY A 160 -5.14 -8.57 6.82
C GLY A 160 -5.29 -7.13 7.33
N ILE A 161 -4.29 -6.65 8.07
CA ILE A 161 -4.15 -5.25 8.43
C ILE A 161 -2.98 -4.70 7.64
N PHE A 162 -3.28 -3.73 6.77
CA PHE A 162 -2.29 -3.08 5.92
C PHE A 162 -2.19 -1.58 6.27
N PRO A 163 -1.04 -0.93 6.06
CA PRO A 163 -0.85 0.49 6.38
C PRO A 163 -1.83 1.42 5.68
N GLU A 164 -2.37 1.02 4.53
CA GLU A 164 -3.39 1.74 3.75
C GLU A 164 -4.75 1.81 4.46
N MET A 165 -4.92 1.08 5.56
CA MET A 165 -6.16 1.08 6.36
C MET A 165 -6.17 2.14 7.46
N ASP A 166 -5.06 2.85 7.71
CA ASP A 166 -4.95 3.81 8.81
C ASP A 166 -6.08 4.85 8.81
N ASP A 167 -6.40 5.41 7.65
CA ASP A 167 -7.46 6.41 7.50
C ASP A 167 -8.85 5.82 7.79
N LEU A 168 -9.11 4.59 7.33
CA LEU A 168 -10.37 3.90 7.62
C LEU A 168 -10.52 3.64 9.13
N MET A 169 -9.44 3.20 9.78
CA MET A 169 -9.41 2.90 11.21
C MET A 169 -9.63 4.18 12.04
N VAL A 170 -8.86 5.24 11.78
CA VAL A 170 -8.98 6.51 12.50
C VAL A 170 -10.35 7.14 12.29
N SER A 171 -10.85 7.18 11.04
CA SER A 171 -12.18 7.71 10.73
C SER A 171 -13.29 6.96 11.47
N THR A 172 -13.21 5.62 11.49
CA THR A 172 -14.23 4.79 12.16
C THR A 172 -14.18 4.99 13.69
N ALA A 173 -12.99 5.08 14.29
CA ALA A 173 -12.85 5.39 15.71
C ALA A 173 -13.45 6.77 16.06
N HIS A 174 -13.25 7.80 15.22
CA HIS A 174 -13.91 9.09 15.41
C HIS A 174 -15.43 8.99 15.33
N GLN A 175 -16.00 8.22 14.39
CA GLN A 175 -17.45 8.03 14.30
C GLN A 175 -18.01 7.37 15.57
N LEU A 176 -17.28 6.40 16.12
CA LEU A 176 -17.65 5.77 17.39
C LEU A 176 -17.56 6.74 18.57
N LEU A 177 -16.54 7.62 18.61
CA LEU A 177 -16.42 8.67 19.62
C LEU A 177 -17.60 9.66 19.57
N ILE A 178 -17.98 10.11 18.37
CA ILE A 178 -19.16 10.96 18.17
C ILE A 178 -20.41 10.23 18.66
N LYS A 179 -20.55 8.94 18.34
CA LYS A 179 -21.68 8.13 18.78
C LYS A 179 -21.71 7.96 20.30
N ALA A 180 -20.56 7.74 20.95
CA ALA A 180 -20.44 7.69 22.40
C ALA A 180 -20.95 8.98 23.06
N LYS A 181 -20.60 10.14 22.49
CA LYS A 181 -21.08 11.45 22.94
C LYS A 181 -22.61 11.59 22.79
N HIS A 182 -23.17 11.17 21.66
CA HIS A 182 -24.62 11.21 21.41
C HIS A 182 -25.42 10.25 22.29
N LEU A 183 -24.84 9.11 22.68
CA LEU A 183 -25.48 8.14 23.57
C LEU A 183 -25.47 8.57 25.05
N GLY A 184 -25.09 9.82 25.35
CA GLY A 184 -25.13 10.38 26.71
C GLY A 184 -23.77 10.58 27.37
N ARG A 185 -22.67 10.51 26.59
CA ARG A 185 -21.28 10.67 27.06
C ARG A 185 -20.86 9.63 28.11
N ASN A 186 -19.69 9.82 28.70
CA ASN A 186 -19.11 9.00 29.76
C ASN A 186 -19.11 7.50 29.46
N ARG A 187 -18.66 7.12 28.26
CA ARG A 187 -18.62 5.73 27.80
C ARG A 187 -17.61 5.55 26.67
N VAL A 188 -17.17 4.32 26.47
CA VAL A 188 -16.42 3.94 25.28
C VAL A 188 -17.25 2.96 24.46
N VAL A 189 -17.37 3.24 23.17
CA VAL A 189 -18.02 2.34 22.21
C VAL A 189 -16.94 1.61 21.43
N TRP A 190 -16.99 0.28 21.42
CA TRP A 190 -16.02 -0.57 20.75
C TRP A 190 -16.60 -1.25 19.52
N LEU A 191 -15.77 -1.45 18.49
CA LEU A 191 -16.00 -2.37 17.39
C LEU A 191 -14.99 -3.54 17.45
N PRO A 192 -15.42 -4.80 17.22
CA PRO A 192 -16.81 -5.22 17.13
C PRO A 192 -17.57 -4.90 18.43
N HIS A 193 -18.87 -4.62 18.30
CA HIS A 193 -19.72 -4.27 19.43
C HIS A 193 -20.58 -5.47 19.84
N ASP A 194 -20.58 -5.82 21.12
CA ASP A 194 -21.25 -7.04 21.61
C ASP A 194 -22.77 -6.89 21.77
N SER A 195 -23.32 -5.66 21.68
CA SER A 195 -24.76 -5.42 21.83
C SER A 195 -25.46 -5.03 20.52
N VAL A 196 -26.51 -5.77 20.19
CA VAL A 196 -27.29 -5.66 18.93
C VAL A 196 -28.32 -4.51 18.99
N GLU A 197 -28.36 -3.74 20.09
CA GLU A 197 -29.47 -2.83 20.37
C GLU A 197 -29.46 -1.51 19.59
N SER A 198 -28.37 -1.18 18.89
CA SER A 198 -28.28 0.05 18.09
C SER A 198 -28.15 -0.24 16.59
N THR A 199 -29.24 0.01 15.85
CA THR A 199 -29.26 -0.08 14.38
C THR A 199 -28.18 0.78 13.72
N GLU A 200 -27.88 1.94 14.31
CA GLU A 200 -26.82 2.84 13.82
C GLU A 200 -25.42 2.25 14.02
N LEU A 201 -25.14 1.63 15.17
CA LEU A 201 -23.86 0.95 15.39
C LEU A 201 -23.72 -0.23 14.45
N MET A 202 -24.77 -1.02 14.27
CA MET A 202 -24.78 -2.11 13.29
C MET A 202 -24.48 -1.61 11.87
N ALA A 203 -25.10 -0.49 11.45
CA ALA A 203 -24.83 0.12 10.15
C ALA A 203 -23.37 0.61 10.02
N LEU A 204 -22.78 1.15 11.09
CA LEU A 204 -21.38 1.56 11.12
C LEU A 204 -20.44 0.34 11.05
N THR A 205 -20.73 -0.72 11.80
CA THR A 205 -20.00 -2.00 11.77
C THR A 205 -19.99 -2.58 10.36
N VAL A 206 -21.17 -2.72 9.73
CA VAL A 206 -21.30 -3.27 8.37
C VAL A 206 -20.54 -2.41 7.37
N ARG A 207 -20.61 -1.07 7.50
CA ARG A 207 -19.84 -0.16 6.63
C ARG A 207 -18.35 -0.36 6.81
N PHE A 208 -17.86 -0.42 8.04
CA PHE A 208 -16.45 -0.63 8.35
C PHE A 208 -15.92 -1.92 7.70
N TYR A 209 -16.56 -3.07 7.96
CA TYR A 209 -16.12 -4.34 7.38
C TYR A 209 -16.23 -4.37 5.84
N LYS A 210 -17.20 -3.67 5.26
CA LYS A 210 -17.32 -3.54 3.79
C LYS A 210 -16.17 -2.73 3.19
N GLU A 211 -15.79 -1.61 3.79
CA GLU A 211 -14.63 -0.84 3.33
C GLU A 211 -13.33 -1.60 3.59
N LEU A 212 -13.21 -2.31 4.71
CA LEU A 212 -12.07 -3.16 5.03
C LEU A 212 -11.85 -4.22 3.95
N ALA A 213 -12.91 -4.91 3.53
CA ALA A 213 -12.87 -5.89 2.44
C ALA A 213 -12.46 -5.27 1.10
N ARG A 214 -12.88 -4.03 0.82
CA ARG A 214 -12.48 -3.32 -0.41
C ARG A 214 -11.00 -2.98 -0.43
N VAL A 215 -10.46 -2.45 0.67
CA VAL A 215 -9.04 -2.12 0.80
C VAL A 215 -8.19 -3.39 0.72
N ASN A 216 -8.61 -4.47 1.40
CA ASN A 216 -7.96 -5.77 1.28
C ASN A 216 -7.92 -6.28 -0.16
N ALA A 217 -9.04 -6.17 -0.88
CA ALA A 217 -9.09 -6.58 -2.28
C ALA A 217 -8.22 -5.69 -3.19
N SER A 218 -8.08 -4.39 -2.92
CA SER A 218 -7.18 -3.54 -3.70
C SER A 218 -5.71 -3.84 -3.44
N VAL A 219 -5.33 -4.05 -2.17
CA VAL A 219 -3.96 -4.44 -1.81
C VAL A 219 -3.63 -5.80 -2.43
N GLY A 220 -4.53 -6.78 -2.33
CA GLY A 220 -4.37 -8.09 -2.96
C GLY A 220 -4.20 -7.99 -4.49
N ARG A 221 -4.99 -7.15 -5.17
CA ARG A 221 -4.84 -6.90 -6.61
C ARG A 221 -3.51 -6.23 -6.94
N GLN A 222 -3.05 -5.28 -6.13
CA GLN A 222 -1.79 -4.61 -6.35
C GLN A 222 -0.61 -5.59 -6.20
N MET A 223 -0.62 -6.41 -5.15
CA MET A 223 0.35 -7.49 -4.97
C MET A 223 0.31 -8.48 -6.13
N GLU A 224 -0.87 -8.80 -6.65
CA GLU A 224 -0.99 -9.65 -7.82
C GLU A 224 -0.42 -8.98 -9.08
N MET A 225 -0.64 -7.68 -9.29
CA MET A 225 -0.04 -6.94 -10.41
C MET A 225 1.48 -6.86 -10.31
N GLU A 226 2.02 -6.57 -9.13
CA GLU A 226 3.46 -6.58 -8.85
C GLU A 226 4.05 -7.98 -9.07
N SER A 227 3.27 -9.05 -8.81
CA SER A 227 3.67 -10.44 -9.08
C SER A 227 3.66 -10.83 -10.56
N ARG A 228 3.27 -9.94 -11.49
CA ARG A 228 3.24 -10.20 -12.95
C ARG A 228 4.47 -9.66 -13.69
N ILE A 229 5.34 -8.93 -13.01
CA ILE A 229 6.51 -8.28 -13.59
C ILE A 229 7.78 -8.98 -13.10
N ASP A 230 8.74 -9.17 -13.99
CA ASP A 230 10.08 -9.63 -13.62
C ASP A 230 10.89 -8.46 -13.02
N PHE A 231 11.38 -8.64 -11.81
CA PHE A 231 12.06 -7.57 -11.05
C PHE A 231 13.37 -7.11 -11.70
N LEU A 232 14.05 -7.99 -12.45
CA LEU A 232 15.35 -7.68 -13.04
C LEU A 232 15.21 -6.81 -14.29
N THR A 233 14.20 -7.08 -15.11
CA THR A 233 14.04 -6.50 -16.46
C THR A 233 12.87 -5.52 -16.56
N GLY A 234 11.92 -5.57 -15.63
CA GLY A 234 10.66 -4.83 -15.70
C GLY A 234 9.77 -5.25 -16.88
N LEU A 235 9.99 -6.44 -17.45
CA LEU A 235 9.11 -7.07 -18.43
C LEU A 235 8.01 -7.85 -17.71
N TYR A 236 7.01 -8.34 -18.45
CA TYR A 236 6.14 -9.37 -17.87
C TYR A 236 7.00 -10.58 -17.46
N ASN A 237 6.65 -11.22 -16.36
CA ASN A 237 7.13 -12.57 -16.07
C ASN A 237 6.22 -13.60 -16.75
N ARG A 238 6.57 -14.88 -16.64
CA ARG A 238 5.79 -15.98 -17.21
C ARG A 238 4.30 -15.91 -16.88
N ARG A 239 3.94 -15.73 -15.60
CA ARG A 239 2.54 -15.68 -15.17
C ARG A 239 1.80 -14.50 -15.79
N GLY A 240 2.40 -13.31 -15.76
CA GLY A 240 1.81 -12.11 -16.36
C GLY A 240 1.58 -12.26 -17.87
N PHE A 241 2.52 -12.92 -18.55
CA PHE A 241 2.46 -13.12 -19.99
C PHE A 241 1.48 -14.23 -20.41
N GLU A 242 1.41 -15.35 -19.68
CA GLU A 242 0.46 -16.44 -19.97
C GLU A 242 -1.01 -15.96 -19.89
N ASP A 243 -1.34 -15.11 -18.92
CA ASP A 243 -2.68 -14.52 -18.78
C ASP A 243 -3.05 -13.60 -19.96
N LEU A 244 -2.09 -12.79 -20.42
CA LEU A 244 -2.26 -11.94 -21.60
C LEU A 244 -2.39 -12.79 -22.86
N PHE A 245 -1.55 -13.81 -22.99
CA PHE A 245 -1.55 -14.69 -24.15
C PHE A 245 -2.90 -15.40 -24.29
N HIS A 246 -3.42 -15.97 -23.20
CA HIS A 246 -4.73 -16.60 -23.20
C HIS A 246 -5.84 -15.66 -23.69
N THR A 247 -5.78 -14.38 -23.28
CA THR A 247 -6.73 -13.36 -23.74
C THR A 247 -6.59 -13.09 -25.24
N MET A 248 -5.36 -12.96 -25.74
CA MET A 248 -5.10 -12.72 -27.17
C MET A 248 -5.51 -13.88 -28.06
N ILE A 249 -5.33 -15.13 -27.61
CA ILE A 249 -5.81 -16.31 -28.36
C ILE A 249 -7.32 -16.24 -28.57
N GLN A 250 -8.09 -15.86 -27.55
CA GLN A 250 -9.54 -15.70 -27.68
C GLN A 250 -9.93 -14.60 -28.68
N VAL A 251 -9.16 -13.51 -28.73
CA VAL A 251 -9.36 -12.40 -29.68
C VAL A 251 -9.02 -12.86 -31.11
N SER A 252 -7.87 -13.49 -31.29
CA SER A 252 -7.40 -14.08 -32.55
C SER A 252 -8.40 -15.06 -33.14
N GLN A 253 -8.90 -16.02 -32.33
CA GLN A 253 -9.91 -17.00 -32.74
C GLN A 253 -11.24 -16.33 -33.11
N ARG A 254 -11.71 -15.35 -32.31
CA ARG A 254 -12.98 -14.66 -32.57
C ARG A 254 -12.94 -13.85 -33.87
N HIS A 255 -11.81 -13.23 -34.17
CA HIS A 255 -11.67 -12.34 -35.33
C HIS A 255 -11.00 -13.02 -36.53
N MET A 256 -10.63 -14.31 -36.42
CA MET A 256 -9.88 -15.06 -37.41
C MET A 256 -8.61 -14.32 -37.85
N ARG A 257 -7.87 -13.76 -36.88
CA ARG A 257 -6.64 -12.99 -37.13
C ARG A 257 -5.44 -13.76 -36.63
N PRO A 258 -4.47 -14.10 -37.51
CA PRO A 258 -3.27 -14.80 -37.07
C PRO A 258 -2.42 -13.91 -36.16
N MET A 259 -1.76 -14.54 -35.21
CA MET A 259 -0.80 -13.95 -34.29
C MET A 259 0.51 -14.74 -34.34
N ALA A 260 1.58 -14.16 -33.84
CA ALA A 260 2.84 -14.88 -33.70
C ALA A 260 3.36 -14.84 -32.25
N LEU A 261 3.94 -15.97 -31.83
CA LEU A 261 4.72 -16.11 -30.61
C LEU A 261 6.17 -16.32 -31.01
N LEU A 262 7.03 -15.39 -30.60
CA LEU A 262 8.48 -15.52 -30.72
C LEU A 262 9.00 -15.98 -29.36
N TYR A 263 9.58 -17.18 -29.30
CA TYR A 263 10.19 -17.76 -28.10
C TYR A 263 11.70 -17.79 -28.28
N MET A 264 12.42 -17.22 -27.33
CA MET A 264 13.83 -16.85 -27.49
C MET A 264 14.63 -17.34 -26.29
N ASP A 265 15.88 -17.72 -26.53
CA ASP A 265 16.80 -18.13 -25.48
C ASP A 265 18.22 -17.63 -25.80
N SER A 266 18.94 -17.20 -24.75
CA SER A 266 20.30 -16.73 -24.91
C SER A 266 21.29 -17.84 -25.16
N ASP A 267 22.06 -17.68 -26.23
CA ASP A 267 23.14 -18.58 -26.56
C ASP A 267 24.38 -18.43 -25.64
N SER A 268 24.46 -17.31 -24.91
CA SER A 268 25.70 -16.78 -24.34
C SER A 268 25.66 -16.45 -22.84
N LEU A 269 24.48 -16.45 -22.18
CA LEU A 269 24.38 -16.04 -20.77
C LEU A 269 25.32 -16.85 -19.87
N LYS A 270 25.35 -18.18 -20.03
CA LYS A 270 26.22 -19.05 -19.22
C LYS A 270 27.69 -18.66 -19.36
N THR A 271 28.17 -18.44 -20.58
CA THR A 271 29.56 -18.02 -20.83
C THR A 271 29.85 -16.65 -20.21
N THR A 272 28.92 -15.71 -20.30
CA THR A 272 29.04 -14.39 -19.65
C THR A 272 29.16 -14.53 -18.13
N ASN A 273 28.30 -15.35 -17.50
CA ASN A 273 28.36 -15.62 -16.07
C ASN A 273 29.68 -16.27 -15.65
N ASP A 274 30.11 -17.30 -16.39
CA ASP A 274 31.32 -18.06 -16.06
C ASP A 274 32.59 -17.21 -16.22
N THR A 275 32.61 -16.24 -17.13
CA THR A 275 33.79 -15.41 -17.42
C THR A 275 33.82 -14.08 -16.67
N ARG A 276 32.66 -13.48 -16.38
CA ARG A 276 32.55 -12.11 -15.84
C ARG A 276 31.71 -12.02 -14.57
N GLY A 277 31.17 -13.14 -14.09
CA GLY A 277 30.34 -13.21 -12.87
C GLY A 277 28.87 -12.89 -13.12
N HIS A 278 28.04 -13.19 -12.12
CA HIS A 278 26.58 -13.06 -12.19
C HIS A 278 26.09 -11.63 -12.40
N ASP A 279 26.76 -10.63 -11.82
CA ASP A 279 26.39 -9.21 -12.02
C ASP A 279 26.47 -8.80 -13.50
N ALA A 280 27.46 -9.33 -14.22
CA ALA A 280 27.60 -9.10 -15.66
C ALA A 280 26.52 -9.83 -16.46
N GLY A 281 26.11 -11.03 -16.04
CA GLY A 281 24.98 -11.75 -16.63
C GLY A 281 23.65 -11.04 -16.40
N ASP A 282 23.41 -10.51 -15.21
CA ASP A 282 22.23 -9.71 -14.90
C ASP A 282 22.19 -8.44 -15.75
N GLN A 283 23.33 -7.77 -15.93
CA GLN A 283 23.42 -6.62 -16.82
C GLN A 283 23.17 -7.01 -18.29
N PHE A 284 23.69 -8.15 -18.74
CA PHE A 284 23.43 -8.68 -20.08
C PHE A 284 21.93 -8.95 -20.31
N ILE A 285 21.24 -9.55 -19.35
CA ILE A 285 19.78 -9.76 -19.38
C ILE A 285 19.01 -8.44 -19.42
N ARG A 286 19.43 -7.43 -18.63
CA ARG A 286 18.83 -6.09 -18.69
C ARG A 286 18.99 -5.45 -20.06
N THR A 287 20.16 -5.60 -20.70
CA THR A 287 20.41 -5.07 -22.04
C THR A 287 19.51 -5.73 -23.07
N ILE A 288 19.36 -7.06 -23.05
CA ILE A 288 18.42 -7.77 -23.93
C ILE A 288 17.00 -7.23 -23.73
N ALA A 289 16.56 -7.07 -22.48
CA ALA A 289 15.23 -6.54 -22.20
C ALA A 289 15.03 -5.10 -22.73
N SER A 290 16.06 -4.25 -22.66
CA SER A 290 16.03 -2.89 -23.24
C SER A 290 15.90 -2.94 -24.76
N ILE A 291 16.70 -3.79 -25.42
CA ILE A 291 16.66 -3.98 -26.87
C ILE A 291 15.28 -4.46 -27.32
N LEU A 292 14.68 -5.43 -26.61
CA LEU A 292 13.33 -5.91 -26.91
C LEU A 292 12.30 -4.77 -26.82
N LYS A 293 12.37 -3.91 -25.79
CA LYS A 293 11.47 -2.75 -25.63
C LYS A 293 11.62 -1.70 -26.76
N GLU A 294 12.80 -1.59 -27.36
CA GLU A 294 13.06 -0.66 -28.46
C GLU A 294 12.63 -1.23 -29.82
N VAL A 295 12.85 -2.52 -30.04
CA VAL A 295 12.59 -3.18 -31.32
C VAL A 295 11.11 -3.54 -31.49
N VAL A 296 10.46 -4.00 -30.41
CA VAL A 296 9.07 -4.41 -30.38
C VAL A 296 8.17 -3.20 -30.16
N ARG A 297 7.05 -3.10 -30.90
CA ARG A 297 6.11 -2.00 -30.76
C ARG A 297 5.43 -2.04 -29.38
N GLY A 298 5.15 -0.87 -28.80
CA GLY A 298 4.55 -0.79 -27.46
C GLY A 298 3.15 -1.39 -27.29
N SER A 299 2.47 -1.77 -28.39
CA SER A 299 1.19 -2.49 -28.34
C SER A 299 1.34 -4.01 -28.23
N ASP A 300 2.54 -4.54 -28.41
CA ASP A 300 2.85 -5.96 -28.28
C ASP A 300 3.37 -6.27 -26.88
N PHE A 301 3.34 -7.56 -26.52
CA PHE A 301 3.71 -8.00 -25.18
C PHE A 301 5.07 -8.69 -25.19
N ILE A 302 5.89 -8.35 -24.21
CA ILE A 302 7.26 -8.86 -24.04
C ILE A 302 7.37 -9.44 -22.62
N SER A 303 7.99 -10.61 -22.50
CA SER A 303 8.22 -11.29 -21.23
C SER A 303 9.63 -11.83 -21.10
N ARG A 304 10.12 -11.85 -19.86
CA ARG A 304 11.19 -12.75 -19.44
C ARG A 304 10.52 -14.02 -18.91
N TRP A 305 10.60 -15.09 -19.68
CA TRP A 305 9.87 -16.33 -19.41
C TRP A 305 10.49 -17.11 -18.25
N ALA A 306 11.80 -17.38 -18.31
CA ALA A 306 12.56 -17.97 -17.22
C ALA A 306 14.06 -17.78 -17.48
N GLY A 307 14.86 -17.40 -16.47
CA GLY A 307 16.32 -17.33 -16.64
C GLY A 307 16.76 -16.38 -17.77
N ASP A 308 17.26 -16.94 -18.88
CA ASP A 308 17.63 -16.27 -20.13
C ASP A 308 16.62 -16.42 -21.28
N GLU A 309 15.46 -17.02 -21.01
CA GLU A 309 14.39 -17.18 -21.98
C GLU A 309 13.49 -15.93 -22.00
N PHE A 310 13.12 -15.50 -23.21
CA PHE A 310 12.23 -14.38 -23.46
C PHE A 310 11.11 -14.80 -24.41
N ALA A 311 9.98 -14.11 -24.32
CA ALA A 311 8.85 -14.34 -25.21
C ALA A 311 8.25 -13.02 -25.69
N VAL A 312 7.81 -12.99 -26.94
CA VAL A 312 7.08 -11.86 -27.53
C VAL A 312 5.82 -12.37 -28.22
N ILE A 313 4.68 -11.71 -27.96
CA ILE A 313 3.44 -11.95 -28.69
C ILE A 313 3.11 -10.73 -29.54
N VAL A 314 2.82 -10.98 -30.81
CA VAL A 314 2.41 -9.96 -31.79
C VAL A 314 1.09 -10.32 -32.47
N GLU A 315 0.16 -9.38 -32.55
CA GLU A 315 -1.11 -9.54 -33.27
C GLU A 315 -1.54 -8.23 -33.98
N PRO A 316 -1.99 -8.26 -35.24
CA PRO A 316 -1.93 -9.41 -36.16
C PRO A 316 -0.51 -9.62 -36.68
N ALA A 317 -0.20 -10.84 -37.12
CA ALA A 317 1.07 -11.13 -37.77
C ALA A 317 0.93 -12.19 -38.88
N SER A 318 1.64 -12.00 -39.98
CA SER A 318 1.96 -13.05 -40.96
C SER A 318 3.33 -13.68 -40.68
N ASP A 319 3.61 -14.83 -41.27
CA ASP A 319 4.91 -15.51 -41.18
C ASP A 319 6.07 -14.58 -41.55
N GLU A 320 5.90 -13.80 -42.64
CA GLU A 320 6.88 -12.83 -43.12
C GLU A 320 7.14 -11.72 -42.09
N GLN A 321 6.08 -11.19 -41.46
CA GLN A 321 6.20 -10.16 -40.43
C GLN A 321 6.85 -10.70 -39.16
N ALA A 322 6.49 -11.91 -38.75
CA ALA A 322 7.04 -12.56 -37.57
C ALA A 322 8.53 -12.88 -37.76
N LEU A 323 8.92 -13.44 -38.92
CA LEU A 323 10.31 -13.69 -39.28
C LEU A 323 11.13 -12.40 -39.35
N ALA A 324 10.59 -11.35 -39.99
CA ALA A 324 11.27 -10.06 -40.07
C ALA A 324 11.49 -9.43 -38.67
N LEU A 325 10.51 -9.54 -37.76
CA LEU A 325 10.67 -9.09 -36.38
C LEU A 325 11.70 -9.93 -35.64
N GLY A 326 11.64 -11.26 -35.77
CA GLY A 326 12.62 -12.17 -35.17
C GLY A 326 14.04 -11.81 -35.60
N GLU A 327 14.27 -11.57 -36.89
CA GLU A 327 15.60 -11.22 -37.37
C GLU A 327 16.06 -9.84 -36.93
N ARG A 328 15.16 -8.86 -36.84
CA ARG A 328 15.48 -7.56 -36.24
C ARG A 328 15.91 -7.69 -34.80
N ILE A 329 15.21 -8.50 -34.00
CA ILE A 329 15.58 -8.76 -32.60
C ILE A 329 16.94 -9.44 -32.53
N ARG A 330 17.15 -10.50 -33.32
CA ARG A 330 18.39 -11.27 -33.34
C ARG A 330 19.60 -10.39 -33.66
N VAL A 331 19.52 -9.61 -34.74
CA VAL A 331 20.57 -8.68 -35.15
C VAL A 331 20.81 -7.61 -34.08
N ALA A 332 19.75 -7.01 -33.54
CA ALA A 332 19.90 -5.96 -32.52
C ALA A 332 20.58 -6.48 -31.24
N VAL A 333 20.33 -7.73 -30.83
CA VAL A 333 21.03 -8.32 -29.68
C VAL A 333 22.48 -8.66 -30.01
N GLU A 334 22.75 -9.21 -31.19
CA GLU A 334 24.11 -9.48 -31.66
C GLU A 334 24.97 -8.20 -31.76
N GLU A 335 24.39 -7.08 -32.19
CA GLU A 335 25.08 -5.79 -32.29
C GLU A 335 25.14 -5.03 -30.95
N GLY A 336 24.12 -5.18 -30.11
CA GLY A 336 23.97 -4.45 -28.84
C GLY A 336 24.62 -5.14 -27.64
N THR A 337 25.13 -6.36 -27.79
CA THR A 337 25.69 -7.17 -26.70
C THR A 337 26.89 -8.00 -27.17
N ASP A 338 27.59 -8.67 -26.23
CA ASP A 338 28.66 -9.63 -26.55
C ASP A 338 28.11 -11.07 -26.81
N GLY A 339 26.81 -11.23 -27.06
CA GLY A 339 26.15 -12.52 -27.17
C GLY A 339 25.05 -12.56 -28.23
N THR A 340 24.44 -13.73 -28.39
CA THR A 340 23.41 -13.97 -29.43
C THR A 340 22.15 -14.61 -28.85
N LEU A 341 21.07 -14.58 -29.63
CA LEU A 341 19.82 -15.28 -29.35
C LEU A 341 19.51 -16.31 -30.43
N SER A 342 19.01 -17.46 -30.00
CA SER A 342 18.25 -18.36 -30.85
C SER A 342 16.76 -18.08 -30.69
N ILE A 343 16.00 -18.10 -31.77
CA ILE A 343 14.57 -17.72 -31.79
C ILE A 343 13.75 -18.77 -32.52
N GLY A 344 12.72 -19.30 -31.86
CA GLY A 344 11.68 -20.12 -32.45
C GLY A 344 10.36 -19.36 -32.55
N ILE A 345 9.69 -19.46 -33.69
CA ILE A 345 8.47 -18.71 -33.96
C ILE A 345 7.31 -19.65 -34.24
N PHE A 346 6.20 -19.49 -33.52
CA PHE A 346 4.89 -19.97 -33.96
C PHE A 346 4.15 -18.81 -34.63
N CYS A 347 3.47 -19.06 -35.75
CA CYS A 347 2.60 -18.09 -36.40
C CYS A 347 1.30 -18.77 -36.86
N GLY A 348 0.16 -18.18 -36.55
CA GLY A 348 -1.15 -18.73 -36.90
C GLY A 348 -2.24 -18.38 -35.89
N ILE A 349 -3.34 -19.12 -35.92
CA ILE A 349 -4.42 -19.04 -34.93
C ILE A 349 -4.26 -20.26 -34.03
N PRO A 350 -3.72 -20.12 -32.80
CA PRO A 350 -3.47 -21.26 -31.92
C PRO A 350 -4.76 -21.78 -31.28
N ASP A 351 -4.79 -23.09 -31.01
CA ASP A 351 -5.88 -23.72 -30.24
C ASP A 351 -5.77 -23.38 -28.75
N SER A 352 -4.54 -23.31 -28.22
CA SER A 352 -4.25 -23.01 -26.82
C SER A 352 -2.86 -22.39 -26.66
N THR A 353 -2.61 -21.80 -25.48
CA THR A 353 -1.29 -21.28 -25.09
C THR A 353 -0.22 -22.37 -25.18
N GLU A 354 -0.51 -23.56 -24.66
CA GLU A 354 0.41 -24.70 -24.64
C GLU A 354 0.78 -25.17 -26.05
N ALA A 355 -0.18 -25.21 -26.98
CA ALA A 355 0.07 -25.58 -28.36
C ALA A 355 1.01 -24.60 -29.06
N ALA A 356 0.78 -23.29 -28.90
CA ALA A 356 1.63 -22.26 -29.49
C ALA A 356 3.05 -22.28 -28.90
N VAL A 357 3.17 -22.39 -27.58
CA VAL A 357 4.48 -22.48 -26.89
C VAL A 357 5.23 -23.73 -27.34
N THR A 358 4.58 -24.88 -27.41
CA THR A 358 5.20 -26.13 -27.85
C THR A 358 5.74 -26.02 -29.28
N ALA A 359 4.97 -25.43 -30.19
CA ALA A 359 5.40 -25.25 -31.58
C ALA A 359 6.59 -24.27 -31.70
N ALA A 360 6.55 -23.16 -30.95
CA ALA A 360 7.65 -22.20 -30.91
C ALA A 360 8.91 -22.78 -30.26
N ASP A 361 8.78 -23.55 -29.18
CA ASP A 361 9.89 -24.24 -28.49
C ASP A 361 10.56 -25.27 -29.40
N GLN A 362 9.79 -26.07 -30.15
CA GLN A 362 10.36 -26.98 -31.15
C GLN A 362 11.13 -26.24 -32.24
N ALA A 363 10.67 -25.06 -32.66
CA ALA A 363 11.38 -24.22 -33.61
C ALA A 363 12.67 -23.64 -32.99
N LEU A 364 12.61 -23.20 -31.73
CA LEU A 364 13.77 -22.70 -30.98
C LEU A 364 14.84 -23.79 -30.82
N TYR A 365 14.41 -25.02 -30.52
CA TYR A 365 15.29 -26.17 -30.47
C TYR A 365 16.01 -26.41 -31.79
N ARG A 366 15.29 -26.34 -32.93
CA ARG A 366 15.92 -26.41 -34.27
C ARG A 366 16.90 -25.26 -34.52
N ALA A 367 16.60 -24.06 -34.04
CA ALA A 367 17.50 -22.92 -34.15
C ALA A 367 18.82 -23.18 -33.43
N LYS A 368 18.76 -23.75 -32.22
CA LYS A 368 19.93 -24.15 -31.45
C LYS A 368 20.73 -25.27 -32.12
N GLU A 369 20.08 -26.31 -32.63
CA GLU A 369 20.75 -27.43 -33.31
C GLU A 369 21.46 -27.02 -34.61
N LYS A 370 20.89 -26.06 -35.35
CA LYS A 370 21.47 -25.59 -36.62
C LYS A 370 22.59 -24.56 -36.44
N GLY A 371 23.15 -24.46 -35.23
CA GLY A 371 24.32 -23.62 -34.97
C GLY A 371 24.02 -22.29 -34.29
N LYS A 372 22.85 -22.17 -33.63
CA LYS A 372 22.46 -21.00 -32.82
C LYS A 372 22.34 -19.71 -33.63
N ASN A 373 22.15 -18.57 -32.95
CA ASN A 373 22.11 -17.22 -33.54
C ASN A 373 21.27 -17.17 -34.82
N ARG A 374 20.01 -17.62 -34.74
CA ARG A 374 19.11 -17.69 -35.89
C ARG A 374 17.65 -17.73 -35.49
N VAL A 375 16.80 -17.50 -36.47
CA VAL A 375 15.36 -17.60 -36.37
C VAL A 375 14.85 -18.83 -37.13
N GLU A 376 13.98 -19.61 -36.52
CA GLU A 376 13.29 -20.73 -37.16
C GLU A 376 11.78 -20.60 -36.96
N LEU A 377 11.00 -20.83 -38.03
CA LEU A 377 9.55 -20.90 -37.96
C LEU A 377 9.11 -22.33 -37.62
N ALA A 378 8.02 -22.46 -36.88
CA ALA A 378 7.32 -23.72 -36.66
C ALA A 378 6.81 -24.26 -38.00
N THR A 379 7.18 -25.48 -38.34
CA THR A 379 6.61 -26.20 -39.47
C THR A 379 5.33 -26.86 -38.99
N GLY A 380 4.19 -26.52 -39.60
CA GLY A 380 2.88 -27.13 -39.32
C GLY A 380 2.76 -28.57 -39.75
#